data_AF-A0A3B9H6G0-F1
#
_entry.id   AF-A0A3B9H6G0-F1
#
_cell.length_a   1.000
_cell.length_b   1.000
_cell.length_c   1.000
_cell.angle_alpha   90.00
_cell.angle_beta   90.00
_cell.angle_gamma   90.00
#
_symmetry.space_group_name_H-M   'P 1'
#
loop_
_entity.id
_entity.type
_entity.pdbx_description
1 polymer ?
#
loop_
_entity_poly.entity_id
_entity_poly.type
_entity_poly.pdbx_seq_one_letter_code
_entity_poly.pdbx_strand_id
1 'polypeptide(L)'
;MKIGLRLTILFFTIAFLSISVIGYLSYHQAKNSLEKESFNRLTAVREMKAAQIEDYFHEIRSQVVTFSENHSVIGAMKEFKSGFEKIDSEIPHSDEAEEELKTYYETEFLPELNPNVKQVAILEDFWPTDERTKRLQQAYISSNPNPPDNKHFLTSLPDSSSYNTAHEHYHPIFRNFLEKFGFHDLFLIDDESGDIVYSVFKEVDFSTSLLTGPFRTTNFSRVYRAAIGSDQKNFISIVDFEPYKPSHNQPSSFIASPIYDKDERIGVLVFQMPIDKINNIMTSREDWSKVGLGESGETYIVGHDLTLRNQSRFLIEDRKHYLKMIEEIGVSEDTIAMIRNFNSTVGLQTVRTEGTMHAQSGETDTRIYEDYRGVSVLSAYKPLAIEGLDWVILSDIDEDEAFAAVGHLRDSIVFVFVILILVIIIVSFLFSSGITKPIKALTKSSKELAGGNLDAK
;
A
#
# COMPACT_ATOMS: atom_id res chain seq x y z
N MET A 1 9.89 33.82 -62.05
CA MET A 1 8.73 33.24 -61.31
C MET A 1 7.45 33.96 -61.71
N LYS A 2 6.36 33.26 -62.05
CA LYS A 2 5.06 33.90 -62.34
C LYS A 2 4.56 34.60 -61.06
N ILE A 3 3.98 35.81 -61.16
CA ILE A 3 3.50 36.61 -60.01
C ILE A 3 2.59 35.79 -59.09
N GLY A 4 1.69 34.97 -59.65
CA GLY A 4 0.82 34.08 -58.88
C GLY A 4 1.58 33.12 -57.96
N LEU A 5 2.70 32.55 -58.41
CA LEU A 5 3.50 31.63 -57.58
C LEU A 5 4.17 32.35 -56.40
N ARG A 6 4.58 33.63 -56.57
CA ARG A 6 5.15 34.43 -55.47
C ARG A 6 4.12 34.70 -54.38
N LEU A 7 2.91 35.10 -54.79
CA LEU A 7 1.80 35.35 -53.87
C LEU A 7 1.38 34.07 -53.14
N THR A 8 1.28 32.93 -53.85
CA THR A 8 0.99 31.63 -53.22
C THR A 8 2.02 31.25 -52.16
N ILE A 9 3.31 31.37 -52.47
CA ILE A 9 4.37 31.06 -51.49
C ILE A 9 4.30 32.01 -50.31
N LEU A 10 4.03 33.30 -50.53
CA LEU A 10 3.91 34.29 -49.45
C LEU A 10 2.73 33.98 -48.52
N PHE A 11 1.53 33.73 -49.07
CA PHE A 11 0.37 33.40 -48.25
C PHE A 11 0.53 32.05 -47.53
N PHE A 12 1.09 31.07 -48.23
CA PHE A 12 1.39 29.77 -47.63
C PHE A 12 2.37 29.91 -46.47
N THR A 13 3.48 30.64 -46.65
CA THR A 13 4.49 30.81 -45.61
C THR A 13 3.95 31.56 -44.39
N ILE A 14 3.16 32.62 -44.58
CA ILE A 14 2.53 33.35 -43.46
C ILE A 14 1.55 32.45 -42.71
N ALA A 15 0.67 31.74 -43.41
CA ALA A 15 -0.31 30.86 -42.78
C ALA A 15 0.35 29.67 -42.08
N PHE A 16 1.33 29.04 -42.74
CA PHE A 16 2.13 27.95 -42.19
C PHE A 16 2.81 28.41 -40.88
N LEU A 17 3.55 29.52 -40.92
CA LEU A 17 4.25 30.04 -39.75
C LEU A 17 3.27 30.36 -38.62
N SER A 18 2.14 31.01 -38.93
CA SER A 18 1.13 31.37 -37.94
C SER A 18 0.54 30.14 -37.26
N ILE A 19 0.16 29.11 -38.03
CA ILE A 19 -0.44 27.89 -37.46
C ILE A 19 0.60 27.06 -36.73
N SER A 20 1.84 26.98 -37.23
CA SER A 20 2.91 26.29 -36.52
C SER A 20 3.21 26.94 -35.18
N VAL A 21 3.27 28.28 -35.12
CA VAL A 21 3.46 29.01 -33.86
C VAL A 21 2.27 28.82 -32.92
N ILE A 22 1.04 29.00 -33.39
CA ILE A 22 -0.17 28.81 -32.58
C ILE A 22 -0.29 27.37 -32.10
N GLY A 23 -0.03 26.39 -32.96
CA GLY A 23 -0.08 24.97 -32.64
C GLY A 23 0.97 24.60 -31.60
N TYR A 24 2.20 25.09 -31.75
CA TYR A 24 3.28 24.91 -30.78
C TYR A 24 2.94 25.53 -29.41
N LEU A 25 2.48 26.79 -29.40
CA LEU A 25 2.08 27.49 -28.17
C LEU A 25 0.89 26.79 -27.49
N SER A 26 -0.13 26.42 -28.26
CA SER A 26 -1.32 25.71 -27.75
C SER A 26 -0.94 24.35 -27.17
N TYR A 27 -0.06 23.60 -27.83
CA TYR A 27 0.40 22.31 -27.36
C TYR A 27 1.16 22.43 -26.03
N HIS A 28 2.12 23.36 -25.93
CA HIS A 28 2.86 23.57 -24.69
C HIS A 28 1.98 24.11 -23.56
N GLN A 29 1.07 25.04 -23.87
CA GLN A 29 0.14 25.57 -22.88
C GLN A 29 -0.80 24.48 -22.35
N ALA A 30 -1.33 23.64 -23.24
CA ALA A 30 -2.17 22.50 -22.86
C ALA A 30 -1.38 21.48 -22.04
N LYS A 31 -0.18 21.09 -22.48
CA LYS A 31 0.67 20.15 -21.74
C LYS A 31 0.95 20.66 -20.31
N ASN A 32 1.44 21.88 -20.16
CA ASN A 32 1.76 22.44 -18.85
C ASN A 32 0.51 22.59 -17.96
N SER A 33 -0.65 22.92 -18.54
CA SER A 33 -1.90 23.03 -17.79
C SER A 33 -2.41 21.68 -17.31
N LEU A 34 -2.33 20.64 -18.16
CA LEU A 34 -2.71 19.28 -17.79
C LEU A 34 -1.74 18.68 -16.79
N GLU A 35 -0.43 18.92 -16.93
CA GLU A 35 0.57 18.48 -15.97
C GLU A 35 0.25 19.04 -14.57
N LYS A 36 0.01 20.35 -14.51
CA LYS A 36 -0.35 21.02 -13.26
C LYS A 36 -1.66 20.49 -12.67
N GLU A 37 -2.67 20.23 -13.52
CA GLU A 37 -3.95 19.69 -13.07
C GLU A 37 -3.80 18.25 -12.54
N SER A 38 -3.03 17.41 -13.24
CA SER A 38 -2.71 16.06 -12.79
C SER A 38 -1.97 16.08 -11.46
N PHE A 39 -0.96 16.93 -11.29
CA PHE A 39 -0.28 17.09 -10.01
C PHE A 39 -1.18 17.59 -8.89
N ASN A 40 -2.06 18.57 -9.15
CA ASN A 40 -3.04 19.03 -8.18
C ASN A 40 -3.98 17.90 -7.75
N ARG A 41 -4.44 17.09 -8.70
CA ARG A 41 -5.32 15.94 -8.45
C ARG A 41 -4.61 14.87 -7.61
N LEU A 42 -3.40 14.45 -7.99
CA LEU A 42 -2.60 13.51 -7.21
C LEU A 42 -2.31 14.03 -5.80
N THR A 43 -1.98 15.32 -5.68
CA THR A 43 -1.75 15.96 -4.38
C THR A 43 -3.02 15.93 -3.53
N ALA A 44 -4.19 16.23 -4.10
CA ALA A 44 -5.46 16.18 -3.37
C ALA A 44 -5.78 14.75 -2.90
N VAL A 45 -5.59 13.75 -3.77
CA VAL A 45 -5.76 12.34 -3.39
C VAL A 45 -4.79 11.97 -2.28
N ARG A 46 -3.49 12.27 -2.43
CA ARG A 46 -2.45 12.02 -1.42
C ARG A 46 -2.79 12.68 -0.08
N GLU A 47 -3.22 13.94 -0.05
CA GLU A 47 -3.57 14.62 1.21
C GLU A 47 -4.79 13.99 1.87
N MET A 48 -5.83 13.62 1.10
CA MET A 48 -6.98 12.93 1.66
C MET A 48 -6.60 11.56 2.24
N LYS A 49 -5.78 10.79 1.55
CA LYS A 49 -5.30 9.48 2.05
C LYS A 49 -4.40 9.64 3.27
N ALA A 50 -3.48 10.60 3.25
CA ALA A 50 -2.62 10.90 4.39
C ALA A 50 -3.44 11.22 5.63
N ALA A 51 -4.40 12.15 5.53
CA ALA A 51 -5.27 12.50 6.63
C ALA A 51 -6.08 11.31 7.15
N GLN A 52 -6.67 10.50 6.26
CA GLN A 52 -7.41 9.29 6.65
C GLN A 52 -6.55 8.26 7.41
N ILE A 53 -5.30 8.09 6.98
CA ILE A 53 -4.36 7.18 7.63
C ILE A 53 -3.92 7.76 8.98
N GLU A 54 -3.51 9.02 9.04
CA GLU A 54 -3.11 9.69 10.28
C GLU A 54 -4.24 9.66 11.32
N ASP A 55 -5.48 9.97 10.92
CA ASP A 55 -6.68 9.88 11.77
C ASP A 55 -6.93 8.46 12.25
N TYR A 56 -6.78 7.47 11.38
CA TYR A 56 -6.93 6.05 11.73
C TYR A 56 -5.91 5.61 12.78
N PHE A 57 -4.64 6.02 12.66
CA PHE A 57 -3.63 5.73 13.68
C PHE A 57 -3.91 6.47 14.99
N HIS A 58 -4.42 7.69 14.96
CA HIS A 58 -4.89 8.39 16.16
C HIS A 58 -6.04 7.65 16.85
N GLU A 59 -6.98 7.10 16.08
CA GLU A 59 -8.10 6.31 16.60
C GLU A 59 -7.59 5.02 17.26
N ILE A 60 -6.72 4.26 16.58
CA ILE A 60 -6.11 3.04 17.13
C ILE A 60 -5.38 3.34 18.44
N ARG A 61 -4.56 4.38 18.48
CA ARG A 61 -3.84 4.78 19.69
C ARG A 61 -4.81 5.03 20.86
N SER A 62 -5.90 5.74 20.58
CA SER A 62 -6.94 6.04 21.58
C SER A 62 -7.68 4.78 22.04
N GLN A 63 -8.00 3.87 21.13
CA GLN A 63 -8.64 2.59 21.43
C GLN A 63 -7.75 1.72 22.32
N VAL A 64 -6.46 1.58 22.00
CA VAL A 64 -5.52 0.73 22.75
C VAL A 64 -5.32 1.22 24.18
N VAL A 65 -5.11 2.53 24.38
CA VAL A 65 -4.98 3.11 25.73
C VAL A 65 -6.26 2.98 26.52
N THR A 66 -7.40 3.33 25.93
CA THR A 66 -8.68 3.23 26.64
C THR A 66 -9.01 1.78 27.01
N PHE A 67 -8.59 0.82 26.18
CA PHE A 67 -8.79 -0.59 26.46
C PHE A 67 -7.82 -1.13 27.52
N SER A 68 -6.56 -0.68 27.56
CA SER A 68 -5.62 -1.09 28.62
C SER A 68 -6.05 -0.61 30.01
N GLU A 69 -6.76 0.51 30.09
CA GLU A 69 -7.35 1.05 31.32
C GLU A 69 -8.70 0.37 31.72
N ASN A 70 -9.23 -0.51 30.87
CA ASN A 70 -10.54 -1.12 31.10
C ASN A 70 -10.51 -2.14 32.26
N HIS A 71 -11.53 -2.11 33.12
CA HIS A 71 -11.59 -3.01 34.28
C HIS A 71 -11.65 -4.50 33.91
N SER A 72 -12.24 -4.85 32.77
CA SER A 72 -12.23 -6.23 32.26
C SER A 72 -10.85 -6.65 31.79
N VAL A 73 -10.04 -5.75 31.22
CA VAL A 73 -8.64 -6.04 30.83
C VAL A 73 -7.77 -6.21 32.07
N ILE A 74 -7.92 -5.34 33.07
CA ILE A 74 -7.21 -5.46 34.35
C ILE A 74 -7.57 -6.78 35.06
N GLY A 75 -8.86 -7.13 35.10
CA GLY A 75 -9.33 -8.40 35.67
C GLY A 75 -8.79 -9.60 34.92
N ALA A 76 -8.89 -9.59 33.59
CA ALA A 76 -8.37 -10.64 32.74
C ALA A 76 -6.86 -10.85 32.91
N MET A 77 -6.08 -9.76 32.94
CA MET A 77 -4.63 -9.85 33.14
C MET A 77 -4.29 -10.60 34.43
N LYS A 78 -4.97 -10.29 35.54
CA LYS A 78 -4.76 -10.96 36.83
C LYS A 78 -5.20 -12.42 36.82
N GLU A 79 -6.37 -12.70 36.27
CA GLU A 79 -6.94 -14.06 36.27
C GLU A 79 -6.18 -14.98 35.31
N PHE A 80 -5.80 -14.51 34.12
CA PHE A 80 -4.96 -15.27 33.20
C PHE A 80 -3.55 -15.46 33.76
N LYS A 81 -2.92 -14.43 34.37
CA LYS A 81 -1.63 -14.60 35.05
C LYS A 81 -1.71 -15.68 36.13
N SER A 82 -2.71 -15.61 37.02
CA SER A 82 -2.87 -16.63 38.06
C SER A 82 -3.19 -18.02 37.51
N GLY A 83 -4.01 -18.12 36.46
CA GLY A 83 -4.34 -19.39 35.82
C GLY A 83 -3.13 -20.01 35.13
N PHE A 84 -2.33 -19.19 34.46
CA PHE A 84 -1.09 -19.58 33.80
C PHE A 84 -0.07 -20.15 34.81
N GLU A 85 0.10 -19.50 35.96
CA GLU A 85 1.00 -19.98 37.03
C GLU A 85 0.55 -21.32 37.64
N LYS A 86 -0.76 -21.59 37.67
CA LYS A 86 -1.34 -22.79 38.31
C LYS A 86 -1.52 -23.97 37.36
N ILE A 87 -1.43 -23.77 36.05
CA ILE A 87 -1.86 -24.76 35.05
C ILE A 87 -1.17 -26.12 35.23
N ASP A 88 0.12 -26.14 35.57
CA ASP A 88 0.88 -27.38 35.82
C ASP A 88 0.35 -28.20 36.99
N SER A 89 -0.23 -27.53 37.99
CA SER A 89 -0.81 -28.18 39.18
C SER A 89 -2.27 -28.58 38.98
N GLU A 90 -2.98 -27.93 38.06
CA GLU A 90 -4.40 -28.15 37.80
C GLU A 90 -4.64 -29.17 36.68
N ILE A 91 -3.75 -29.22 35.69
CA ILE A 91 -3.82 -30.11 34.53
C ILE A 91 -2.61 -31.06 34.54
N PRO A 92 -2.82 -32.37 34.75
CA PRO A 92 -1.73 -33.34 34.74
C PRO A 92 -0.96 -33.35 33.42
N HIS A 93 0.33 -33.73 33.48
CA HIS A 93 1.10 -34.04 32.29
C HIS A 93 0.47 -35.20 31.50
N SER A 94 0.55 -35.15 30.18
CA SER A 94 0.09 -36.21 29.28
C SER A 94 1.05 -36.32 28.09
N ASP A 95 1.73 -37.46 27.98
CA ASP A 95 2.62 -37.73 26.83
C ASP A 95 1.83 -37.76 25.50
N GLU A 96 0.57 -38.18 25.55
CA GLU A 96 -0.32 -38.21 24.38
C GLU A 96 -0.67 -36.79 23.93
N ALA A 97 -0.87 -35.86 24.87
CA ALA A 97 -1.08 -34.44 24.58
C ALA A 97 0.18 -33.79 23.98
N GLU A 98 1.37 -34.11 24.53
CA GLU A 98 2.62 -33.58 23.99
C GLU A 98 2.87 -34.07 22.55
N GLU A 99 2.59 -35.33 22.25
CA GLU A 99 2.70 -35.88 20.89
C GLU A 99 1.67 -35.27 19.92
N GLU A 100 0.45 -34.98 20.38
CA GLU A 100 -0.56 -34.24 19.60
C GLU A 100 -0.07 -32.84 19.24
N LEU A 101 0.48 -32.09 20.20
CA LEU A 101 1.06 -30.77 19.95
C LEU A 101 2.23 -30.86 18.96
N LYS A 102 3.11 -31.84 19.15
CA LYS A 102 4.22 -32.08 18.23
C LYS A 102 3.75 -32.35 16.81
N THR A 103 2.71 -33.17 16.67
CA THR A 103 2.06 -33.45 15.38
C THR A 103 1.58 -32.15 14.74
N TYR A 104 0.89 -31.28 15.48
CA TYR A 104 0.46 -29.96 14.96
C TYR A 104 1.63 -29.14 14.42
N TYR A 105 2.75 -29.05 15.14
CA TYR A 105 3.93 -28.34 14.65
C TYR A 105 4.47 -28.94 13.34
N GLU A 106 4.57 -30.26 13.27
CA GLU A 106 5.17 -30.98 12.13
C GLU A 106 4.26 -31.03 10.90
N THR A 107 2.93 -31.09 11.09
CA THR A 107 1.97 -31.33 9.99
C THR A 107 1.17 -30.10 9.57
N GLU A 108 1.07 -29.08 10.42
CA GLU A 108 0.31 -27.86 10.11
C GLU A 108 1.22 -26.63 10.08
N PHE A 109 1.83 -26.26 11.22
CA PHE A 109 2.57 -25.00 11.33
C PHE A 109 3.83 -24.94 10.45
N LEU A 110 4.73 -25.94 10.55
CA LEU A 110 5.98 -25.93 9.77
C LEU A 110 5.73 -26.05 8.26
N PRO A 111 4.81 -26.89 7.76
CA PRO A 111 4.46 -26.93 6.35
C PRO A 111 3.91 -25.61 5.79
N GLU A 112 3.18 -24.82 6.58
CA GLU A 112 2.70 -23.50 6.16
C GLU A 112 3.79 -22.42 6.26
N LEU A 113 4.69 -22.51 7.24
CA LEU A 113 5.79 -21.57 7.42
C LEU A 113 6.90 -21.74 6.38
N ASN A 114 7.35 -22.98 6.14
CA ASN A 114 8.56 -23.29 5.38
C ASN A 114 8.60 -22.75 3.94
N PRO A 115 7.48 -22.72 3.18
CA PRO A 115 7.44 -22.08 1.87
C PRO A 115 7.70 -20.57 1.89
N ASN A 116 7.62 -19.93 3.07
CA ASN A 116 7.68 -18.48 3.24
C ASN A 116 8.94 -18.00 3.95
N VAL A 117 9.92 -18.88 4.19
CA VAL A 117 11.20 -18.55 4.85
C VAL A 117 12.38 -18.96 3.97
N LYS A 118 13.48 -18.19 4.06
CA LYS A 118 14.71 -18.48 3.30
C LYS A 118 15.44 -19.72 3.79
N GLN A 119 15.35 -19.99 5.09
CA GLN A 119 15.94 -21.15 5.73
C GLN A 119 14.81 -22.00 6.27
N VAL A 120 14.81 -23.29 5.88
CA VAL A 120 13.86 -24.28 6.39
C VAL A 120 13.93 -24.28 7.91
N ALA A 121 12.81 -23.98 8.53
CA ALA A 121 12.64 -23.98 9.96
C ALA A 121 12.33 -25.41 10.43
N ILE A 122 12.86 -25.75 11.59
CA ILE A 122 12.71 -27.07 12.21
C ILE A 122 11.97 -26.94 13.54
N LEU A 123 11.47 -28.07 14.06
CA LEU A 123 10.70 -28.11 15.31
C LEU A 123 11.45 -27.45 16.47
N GLU A 124 12.75 -27.74 16.59
CA GLU A 124 13.62 -27.25 17.66
C GLU A 124 13.75 -25.72 17.70
N ASP A 125 13.46 -25.02 16.59
CA ASP A 125 13.48 -23.56 16.55
C ASP A 125 12.32 -22.94 17.35
N PHE A 126 11.22 -23.68 17.54
CA PHE A 126 9.98 -23.18 18.14
C PHE A 126 9.48 -24.00 19.32
N TRP A 127 9.97 -25.24 19.49
CA TRP A 127 9.47 -26.16 20.49
C TRP A 127 9.57 -25.56 21.90
N PRO A 128 8.45 -25.44 22.63
CA PRO A 128 8.46 -24.83 23.94
C PRO A 128 9.17 -25.71 24.97
N THR A 129 10.00 -25.08 25.80
CA THR A 129 10.69 -25.75 26.92
C THR A 129 9.90 -25.69 28.23
N ASP A 130 8.93 -24.77 28.32
CA ASP A 130 8.05 -24.63 29.47
C ASP A 130 6.84 -25.58 29.32
N GLU A 131 6.64 -26.39 30.36
CA GLU A 131 5.57 -27.37 30.45
C GLU A 131 4.18 -26.71 30.50
N ARG A 132 4.08 -25.47 30.99
CA ARG A 132 2.85 -24.67 30.98
C ARG A 132 2.46 -24.30 29.54
N THR A 133 3.45 -23.88 28.75
CA THR A 133 3.28 -23.54 27.34
C THR A 133 2.81 -24.76 26.54
N LYS A 134 3.43 -25.93 26.73
CA LYS A 134 3.00 -27.17 26.07
C LYS A 134 1.53 -27.49 26.35
N ARG A 135 1.10 -27.43 27.62
CA ARG A 135 -0.29 -27.70 28.00
C ARG A 135 -1.27 -26.71 27.37
N LEU A 136 -0.98 -25.42 27.45
CA LEU A 136 -1.87 -24.39 26.94
C LEU A 136 -1.94 -24.40 25.40
N GLN A 137 -0.81 -24.57 24.72
CA GLN A 137 -0.80 -24.71 23.27
C GLN A 137 -1.51 -25.99 22.84
N GLN A 138 -1.32 -27.11 23.53
CA GLN A 138 -2.06 -28.32 23.20
C GLN A 138 -3.57 -28.09 23.33
N ALA A 139 -4.01 -27.60 24.49
CA ALA A 139 -5.42 -27.45 24.80
C ALA A 139 -6.16 -26.45 23.89
N TYR A 140 -5.50 -25.36 23.49
CA TYR A 140 -6.14 -24.27 22.75
C TYR A 140 -5.73 -24.15 21.28
N ILE A 141 -4.66 -24.82 20.85
CA ILE A 141 -4.19 -24.82 19.45
C ILE A 141 -4.41 -26.20 18.83
N SER A 142 -3.66 -27.23 19.23
CA SER A 142 -3.71 -28.53 18.53
C SER A 142 -5.02 -29.29 18.75
N SER A 143 -5.59 -29.22 19.97
CA SER A 143 -6.88 -29.84 20.30
C SER A 143 -8.08 -28.96 20.01
N ASN A 144 -7.88 -27.79 19.38
CA ASN A 144 -8.98 -26.90 19.05
C ASN A 144 -9.85 -27.55 17.96
N PRO A 145 -11.16 -27.72 18.17
CA PRO A 145 -12.01 -28.37 17.18
C PRO A 145 -12.32 -27.49 15.97
N ASN A 146 -11.96 -26.20 16.01
CA ASN A 146 -12.18 -25.26 14.92
C ASN A 146 -11.01 -25.29 13.93
N PRO A 147 -11.24 -24.95 12.65
CA PRO A 147 -10.18 -24.78 11.67
C PRO A 147 -9.08 -23.79 12.14
N PRO A 148 -7.85 -23.86 11.59
CA PRO A 148 -6.73 -23.01 12.00
C PRO A 148 -7.05 -21.51 12.10
N ASP A 149 -7.71 -20.92 11.08
CA ASP A 149 -8.07 -19.49 11.08
C ASP A 149 -9.22 -19.13 12.05
N ASN A 150 -9.84 -20.13 12.67
CA ASN A 150 -11.08 -20.03 13.42
C ASN A 150 -10.93 -20.50 14.87
N LYS A 151 -9.70 -20.71 15.35
CA LYS A 151 -9.40 -21.14 16.73
C LYS A 151 -10.04 -20.25 17.80
N HIS A 152 -10.19 -18.97 17.50
CA HIS A 152 -10.86 -17.97 18.35
C HIS A 152 -12.37 -18.24 18.57
N PHE A 153 -12.99 -19.24 17.96
CA PHE A 153 -14.37 -19.62 18.30
C PHE A 153 -14.48 -20.56 19.51
N LEU A 154 -13.38 -21.21 19.92
CA LEU A 154 -13.34 -22.02 21.13
C LEU A 154 -13.57 -21.14 22.35
N THR A 155 -14.70 -21.30 23.05
CA THR A 155 -15.08 -20.42 24.17
C THR A 155 -14.67 -21.00 25.53
N SER A 156 -14.84 -22.31 25.72
CA SER A 156 -14.35 -23.02 26.91
C SER A 156 -13.97 -24.46 26.59
N LEU A 157 -13.16 -25.03 27.46
CA LEU A 157 -12.76 -26.43 27.48
C LEU A 157 -13.59 -27.22 28.51
N PRO A 158 -13.68 -28.56 28.37
CA PRO A 158 -14.36 -29.42 29.35
C PRO A 158 -13.48 -29.69 30.60
N ASP A 159 -12.72 -28.70 31.06
CA ASP A 159 -11.91 -28.76 32.29
C ASP A 159 -12.30 -27.65 33.28
N SER A 160 -11.87 -27.81 34.53
CA SER A 160 -12.15 -26.88 35.62
C SER A 160 -10.92 -26.07 36.05
N SER A 161 -9.94 -25.88 35.15
CA SER A 161 -8.77 -25.07 35.46
C SER A 161 -9.16 -23.61 35.69
N SER A 162 -8.37 -22.94 36.53
CA SER A 162 -8.49 -21.50 36.75
C SER A 162 -8.29 -20.74 35.44
N TYR A 163 -7.38 -21.21 34.57
CA TYR A 163 -7.14 -20.63 33.25
C TYR A 163 -8.39 -20.73 32.35
N ASN A 164 -9.01 -21.91 32.25
CA ASN A 164 -10.21 -22.09 31.44
C ASN A 164 -11.39 -21.27 31.96
N THR A 165 -11.52 -21.12 33.28
CA THR A 165 -12.54 -20.27 33.90
C THR A 165 -12.37 -18.80 33.46
N ALA A 166 -11.15 -18.28 33.50
CA ALA A 166 -10.84 -16.93 33.00
C ALA A 166 -11.10 -16.82 31.49
N HIS A 167 -10.71 -17.86 30.74
CA HIS A 167 -10.96 -17.91 29.29
C HIS A 167 -12.45 -17.81 28.96
N GLU A 168 -13.29 -18.65 29.56
CA GLU A 168 -14.75 -18.64 29.35
C GLU A 168 -15.37 -17.27 29.68
N HIS A 169 -14.85 -16.60 30.71
CA HIS A 169 -15.36 -15.29 31.13
C HIS A 169 -14.95 -14.14 30.20
N TYR A 170 -13.68 -14.04 29.82
CA TYR A 170 -13.14 -12.87 29.13
C TYR A 170 -13.02 -13.03 27.60
N HIS A 171 -12.82 -14.25 27.11
CA HIS A 171 -12.57 -14.49 25.69
C HIS A 171 -13.66 -13.94 24.76
N PRO A 172 -14.98 -14.11 25.04
CA PRO A 172 -16.03 -13.53 24.20
C PRO A 172 -15.98 -12.00 24.10
N ILE A 173 -15.53 -11.31 25.16
CA ILE A 173 -15.42 -9.85 25.20
C ILE A 173 -14.28 -9.40 24.28
N PHE A 174 -13.11 -10.04 24.40
CA PHE A 174 -11.94 -9.71 23.60
C PHE A 174 -12.11 -10.07 22.12
N ARG A 175 -12.70 -11.23 21.83
CA ARG A 175 -13.10 -11.59 20.45
C ARG A 175 -14.03 -10.54 19.86
N ASN A 176 -15.09 -10.15 20.58
CA ASN A 176 -16.02 -9.14 20.06
C ASN A 176 -15.35 -7.78 19.85
N PHE A 177 -14.43 -7.36 20.72
CA PHE A 177 -13.65 -6.14 20.49
C PHE A 177 -12.85 -6.23 19.19
N LEU A 178 -12.08 -7.31 19.03
CA LEU A 178 -11.26 -7.58 17.85
C LEU A 178 -12.11 -7.57 16.58
N GLU A 179 -13.22 -8.31 16.53
CA GLU A 179 -14.12 -8.38 15.36
C GLU A 179 -14.75 -7.03 15.00
N LYS A 180 -15.06 -6.18 16.00
CA LYS A 180 -15.70 -4.88 15.77
C LYS A 180 -14.73 -3.84 15.21
N PHE A 181 -13.51 -3.81 15.72
CA PHE A 181 -12.49 -2.83 15.31
C PHE A 181 -11.57 -3.37 14.20
N GLY A 182 -11.60 -4.68 13.99
CA GLY A 182 -10.93 -5.39 12.91
C GLY A 182 -9.48 -5.73 13.17
N PHE A 183 -8.99 -5.70 14.43
CA PHE A 183 -7.62 -6.11 14.80
C PHE A 183 -7.35 -7.56 14.38
N HIS A 184 -6.08 -7.93 14.16
CA HIS A 184 -5.76 -9.32 13.80
C HIS A 184 -5.70 -10.21 15.04
N ASP A 185 -5.07 -9.73 16.12
CA ASP A 185 -5.02 -10.42 17.40
C ASP A 185 -4.87 -9.43 18.57
N LEU A 186 -5.15 -9.91 19.78
CA LEU A 186 -5.02 -9.21 21.05
C LEU A 186 -4.29 -10.10 22.04
N PHE A 187 -3.25 -9.56 22.66
CA PHE A 187 -2.40 -10.25 23.62
C PHE A 187 -2.43 -9.58 24.99
N LEU A 188 -2.42 -10.39 26.04
CA LEU A 188 -2.09 -9.95 27.39
C LEU A 188 -0.77 -10.60 27.77
N ILE A 189 0.17 -9.78 28.23
CA ILE A 189 1.55 -10.18 28.47
C ILE A 189 1.93 -9.81 29.88
N ASP A 190 2.47 -10.77 30.62
CA ASP A 190 3.00 -10.53 31.96
C ASP A 190 4.18 -9.56 31.91
N ASP A 191 4.23 -8.56 32.79
CA ASP A 191 5.24 -7.51 32.74
C ASP A 191 6.58 -7.89 33.39
N GLU A 192 6.64 -9.00 34.14
CA GLU A 192 7.85 -9.49 34.79
C GLU A 192 8.51 -10.60 33.97
N SER A 193 7.76 -11.66 33.62
CA SER A 193 8.26 -12.81 32.87
C SER A 193 8.26 -12.61 31.37
N GLY A 194 7.43 -11.68 30.86
CA GLY A 194 7.17 -11.51 29.44
C GLY A 194 6.38 -12.65 28.82
N ASP A 195 5.74 -13.52 29.62
CA ASP A 195 4.90 -14.60 29.12
C ASP A 195 3.62 -14.04 28.51
N ILE A 196 3.27 -14.51 27.32
CA ILE A 196 2.00 -14.21 26.67
C ILE A 196 0.91 -15.05 27.34
N VAL A 197 0.35 -14.55 28.44
CA VAL A 197 -0.64 -15.26 29.24
C VAL A 197 -2.00 -15.38 28.54
N TYR A 198 -2.24 -14.61 27.47
CA TYR A 198 -3.47 -14.72 26.67
C TYR A 198 -3.26 -14.21 25.23
N SER A 199 -3.92 -14.86 24.27
CA SER A 199 -4.15 -14.40 22.89
C SER A 199 -5.58 -14.78 22.45
N VAL A 200 -6.19 -14.01 21.55
CA VAL A 200 -7.50 -14.36 20.96
C VAL A 200 -7.35 -15.48 19.94
N PHE A 201 -6.47 -15.31 18.94
CA PHE A 201 -6.31 -16.27 17.84
C PHE A 201 -5.42 -17.46 18.16
N LYS A 202 -4.46 -17.27 19.07
CA LYS A 202 -3.52 -18.29 19.58
C LYS A 202 -2.71 -18.95 18.47
N GLU A 203 -1.61 -18.31 18.11
CA GLU A 203 -0.56 -18.89 17.26
C GLU A 203 0.52 -19.53 18.14
N VAL A 204 1.58 -20.04 17.53
CA VAL A 204 2.68 -20.72 18.24
C VAL A 204 3.46 -19.83 19.21
N ASP A 205 3.20 -18.51 19.22
CA ASP A 205 3.71 -17.55 20.20
C ASP A 205 2.92 -17.55 21.51
N PHE A 206 1.65 -17.96 21.49
CA PHE A 206 0.80 -18.04 22.66
C PHE A 206 1.48 -18.85 23.75
N SER A 207 1.42 -18.34 25.00
CA SER A 207 2.06 -18.90 26.19
C SER A 207 3.59 -18.96 26.18
N THR A 208 4.28 -18.39 25.19
CA THR A 208 5.75 -18.26 25.20
C THR A 208 6.20 -16.93 25.84
N SER A 209 7.46 -16.86 26.28
CA SER A 209 8.06 -15.62 26.81
C SER A 209 8.69 -14.77 25.71
N LEU A 210 8.35 -13.48 25.68
CA LEU A 210 9.03 -12.47 24.85
C LEU A 210 10.41 -12.06 25.39
N LEU A 211 10.79 -12.51 26.57
CA LEU A 211 12.12 -12.25 27.16
C LEU A 211 13.08 -13.42 26.95
N THR A 212 12.61 -14.65 27.15
CA THR A 212 13.45 -15.85 27.16
C THR A 212 13.12 -16.85 26.06
N GLY A 213 11.91 -16.77 25.47
CA GLY A 213 11.40 -17.73 24.49
C GLY A 213 11.92 -17.55 23.06
N PRO A 214 11.38 -18.33 22.10
CA PRO A 214 11.84 -18.37 20.71
C PRO A 214 11.64 -17.03 19.97
N PHE A 215 10.65 -16.23 20.37
CA PHE A 215 10.28 -14.98 19.70
C PHE A 215 10.89 -13.71 20.35
N ARG A 216 11.89 -13.86 21.24
CA ARG A 216 12.48 -12.74 21.99
C ARG A 216 13.24 -11.68 21.17
N THR A 217 13.48 -11.94 19.89
CA THR A 217 14.21 -11.02 18.98
C THR A 217 13.32 -10.35 17.93
N THR A 218 12.01 -10.60 17.95
CA THR A 218 11.06 -10.06 16.98
C THR A 218 10.68 -8.61 17.31
N ASN A 219 10.02 -7.93 16.36
CA ASN A 219 9.38 -6.64 16.62
C ASN A 219 8.34 -6.71 17.75
N PHE A 220 7.65 -7.85 17.91
CA PHE A 220 6.72 -8.07 19.01
C PHE A 220 7.40 -7.98 20.39
N SER A 221 8.57 -8.60 20.57
CA SER A 221 9.35 -8.42 21.82
C SER A 221 9.81 -6.98 22.01
N ARG A 222 10.16 -6.26 20.93
CA ARG A 222 10.58 -4.85 21.02
C ARG A 222 9.44 -3.92 21.47
N VAL A 223 8.22 -4.12 20.96
CA VAL A 223 7.07 -3.29 21.36
C VAL A 223 6.70 -3.55 22.82
N TYR A 224 6.77 -4.81 23.27
CA TYR A 224 6.58 -5.17 24.67
C TYR A 224 7.63 -4.49 25.58
N ARG A 225 8.92 -4.59 25.22
CA ARG A 225 10.02 -3.95 25.96
C ARG A 225 9.89 -2.43 26.05
N ALA A 226 9.43 -1.79 24.97
CA ALA A 226 9.16 -0.36 24.98
C ALA A 226 8.06 0.01 25.99
N ALA A 227 6.98 -0.77 26.05
CA ALA A 227 5.87 -0.54 26.97
C ALA A 227 6.29 -0.70 28.45
N ILE A 228 7.05 -1.76 28.80
CA ILE A 228 7.54 -1.93 30.18
C ILE A 228 8.69 -0.98 30.54
N GLY A 229 9.34 -0.36 29.56
CA GLY A 229 10.39 0.64 29.77
C GLY A 229 9.86 2.02 30.13
N SER A 230 8.54 2.23 30.09
CA SER A 230 7.89 3.51 30.38
C SER A 230 7.12 3.49 31.70
N ASP A 231 7.27 4.56 32.48
CA ASP A 231 6.50 4.81 33.70
C ASP A 231 5.16 5.53 33.43
N GLN A 232 4.88 5.89 32.17
CA GLN A 232 3.64 6.56 31.80
C GLN A 232 2.51 5.54 31.64
N LYS A 233 1.40 5.73 32.39
CA LYS A 233 0.25 4.83 32.34
C LYS A 233 -0.44 4.79 30.98
N ASN A 234 -0.51 5.94 30.31
CA ASN A 234 -1.07 6.10 28.97
C ASN A 234 -0.02 5.96 27.87
N PHE A 235 1.13 5.33 28.17
CA PHE A 235 2.17 5.12 27.17
C PHE A 235 1.65 4.26 26.01
N ILE A 236 2.14 4.58 24.82
CA ILE A 236 1.92 3.79 23.62
C ILE A 236 3.23 3.65 22.88
N SER A 237 3.54 2.44 22.46
CA SER A 237 4.55 2.18 21.44
C SER A 237 3.95 1.41 20.28
N ILE A 238 4.42 1.71 19.07
CA ILE A 238 4.09 0.98 17.86
C ILE A 238 5.39 0.53 17.19
N VAL A 239 5.35 -0.63 16.54
CA VAL A 239 6.44 -1.13 15.71
C VAL A 239 5.92 -1.42 14.31
N ASP A 240 6.74 -1.15 13.31
CA ASP A 240 6.39 -1.37 11.90
C ASP A 240 6.27 -2.87 11.55
N PHE A 241 5.76 -3.14 10.36
CA PHE A 241 5.64 -4.47 9.78
C PHE A 241 7.01 -5.12 9.57
N GLU A 242 7.21 -6.28 10.19
CA GLU A 242 8.37 -7.16 9.96
C GLU A 242 7.88 -8.60 9.80
N PRO A 243 8.62 -9.47 9.09
CA PRO A 243 8.28 -10.88 8.97
C PRO A 243 8.09 -11.53 10.35
N TYR A 244 6.93 -12.15 10.57
CA TYR A 244 6.55 -12.70 11.86
C TYR A 244 6.22 -14.18 11.73
N LYS A 245 7.15 -15.04 12.17
CA LYS A 245 7.07 -16.50 12.00
C LYS A 245 5.80 -17.14 12.59
N PRO A 246 5.26 -16.70 13.74
CA PRO A 246 4.01 -17.25 14.26
C PRO A 246 2.83 -17.08 13.29
N SER A 247 2.77 -15.97 12.56
CA SER A 247 1.82 -15.76 11.46
C SER A 247 2.37 -16.28 10.12
N HIS A 248 3.01 -17.44 10.14
CA HIS A 248 3.63 -18.12 8.98
C HIS A 248 4.59 -17.25 8.17
N ASN A 249 5.30 -16.33 8.83
CA ASN A 249 6.22 -15.35 8.26
C ASN A 249 5.57 -14.20 7.48
N GLN A 250 4.24 -14.07 7.54
CA GLN A 250 3.56 -12.88 7.03
C GLN A 250 4.02 -11.64 7.81
N PRO A 251 4.24 -10.48 7.16
CA PRO A 251 4.62 -9.27 7.86
C PRO A 251 3.54 -8.82 8.85
N SER A 252 3.95 -8.57 10.10
CA SER A 252 3.05 -8.17 11.19
C SER A 252 3.59 -6.94 11.91
N SER A 253 2.70 -6.03 12.30
CA SER A 253 2.97 -4.82 13.08
C SER A 253 2.20 -4.89 14.39
N PHE A 254 2.74 -4.30 15.45
CA PHE A 254 2.16 -4.39 16.79
C PHE A 254 2.11 -3.02 17.47
N ILE A 255 1.08 -2.80 18.28
CA ILE A 255 0.91 -1.62 19.13
C ILE A 255 0.64 -2.06 20.58
N ALA A 256 1.34 -1.45 21.53
CA ALA A 256 1.30 -1.84 22.93
C ALA A 256 1.01 -0.66 23.85
N SER A 257 0.32 -0.95 24.95
CA SER A 257 0.12 -0.05 26.08
C SER A 257 0.19 -0.82 27.41
N PRO A 258 0.84 -0.29 28.45
CA PRO A 258 0.93 -0.96 29.73
C PRO A 258 -0.43 -1.04 30.43
N ILE A 259 -0.67 -2.13 31.15
CA ILE A 259 -1.88 -2.33 31.97
C ILE A 259 -1.51 -2.01 33.41
N TYR A 260 -2.25 -1.08 34.02
CA TYR A 260 -2.07 -0.70 35.42
C TYR A 260 -3.29 -1.07 36.25
N ASP A 261 -3.07 -1.69 37.41
CA ASP A 261 -4.04 -1.67 38.51
C ASP A 261 -3.63 -0.59 39.51
N LYS A 262 -4.40 0.51 39.52
CA LYS A 262 -4.07 1.72 40.28
C LYS A 262 -2.71 2.27 39.84
N ASP A 263 -1.67 2.07 40.65
CA ASP A 263 -0.30 2.58 40.43
C ASP A 263 0.70 1.47 40.11
N GLU A 264 0.26 0.21 40.14
CA GLU A 264 1.09 -0.95 39.85
C GLU A 264 0.85 -1.40 38.40
N ARG A 265 1.93 -1.50 37.62
CA ARG A 265 1.87 -2.16 36.32
C ARG A 265 1.75 -3.67 36.58
N ILE A 266 0.82 -4.31 35.89
CA ILE A 266 0.52 -5.74 36.08
C ILE A 266 0.63 -6.55 34.78
N GLY A 267 0.97 -5.88 33.68
CA GLY A 267 1.05 -6.47 32.36
C GLY A 267 1.13 -5.44 31.24
N VAL A 268 1.11 -5.93 30.01
CA VAL A 268 1.05 -5.14 28.79
C VAL A 268 -0.05 -5.68 27.89
N LEU A 269 -0.89 -4.77 27.40
CA LEU A 269 -1.87 -5.05 26.36
C LEU A 269 -1.21 -4.79 25.02
N VAL A 270 -1.23 -5.77 24.12
CA VAL A 270 -0.71 -5.61 22.76
C VAL A 270 -1.77 -6.01 21.74
N PHE A 271 -1.86 -5.26 20.65
CA PHE A 271 -2.64 -5.64 19.48
C PHE A 271 -1.74 -5.85 18.28
N GLN A 272 -2.05 -6.85 17.47
CA GLN A 272 -1.52 -6.97 16.12
C GLN A 272 -2.35 -6.09 15.18
N MET A 273 -1.67 -5.19 14.48
CA MET A 273 -2.27 -4.12 13.68
C MET A 273 -3.06 -4.68 12.49
N PRO A 274 -4.25 -4.14 12.20
CA PRO A 274 -5.04 -4.64 11.10
C PRO A 274 -4.71 -3.96 9.79
N ILE A 275 -4.07 -4.72 8.91
CA ILE A 275 -3.65 -4.26 7.59
C ILE A 275 -4.83 -3.96 6.67
N ASP A 276 -5.97 -4.63 6.85
CA ASP A 276 -7.14 -4.50 5.98
C ASP A 276 -7.74 -3.10 5.98
N LYS A 277 -7.70 -2.40 7.11
CA LYS A 277 -8.19 -1.00 7.16
C LYS A 277 -7.26 -0.06 6.39
N ILE A 278 -5.95 -0.25 6.52
CA ILE A 278 -4.95 0.49 5.73
C ILE A 278 -5.17 0.22 4.24
N ASN A 279 -5.30 -1.07 3.87
CA ASN A 279 -5.59 -1.47 2.49
C ASN A 279 -6.87 -0.80 1.97
N ASN A 280 -7.98 -0.90 2.70
CA ASN A 280 -9.25 -0.31 2.28
C ASN A 280 -9.19 1.20 2.09
N ILE A 281 -8.45 1.91 2.95
CA ILE A 281 -8.22 3.35 2.80
C ILE A 281 -7.38 3.59 1.54
N MET A 282 -6.23 2.96 1.41
CA MET A 282 -5.28 3.21 0.32
C MET A 282 -5.79 2.77 -1.06
N THR A 283 -6.45 1.62 -1.17
CA THR A 283 -7.04 1.15 -2.43
C THR A 283 -8.36 1.82 -2.75
N SER A 284 -8.88 2.68 -1.87
CA SER A 284 -10.25 3.21 -1.95
C SER A 284 -11.30 2.10 -2.06
N ARG A 285 -11.06 0.95 -1.42
CA ARG A 285 -11.86 -0.28 -1.56
C ARG A 285 -11.96 -0.73 -3.02
N GLU A 286 -10.84 -0.65 -3.73
CA GLU A 286 -10.70 -1.06 -5.14
C GLU A 286 -11.51 -0.21 -6.14
N ASP A 287 -12.02 0.95 -5.69
CA ASP A 287 -12.81 1.90 -6.50
C ASP A 287 -11.94 3.07 -7.04
N TRP A 288 -10.73 2.78 -7.53
CA TRP A 288 -9.74 3.80 -7.98
C TRP A 288 -10.33 4.80 -8.99
N SER A 289 -11.11 4.34 -9.96
CA SER A 289 -11.71 5.21 -10.98
C SER A 289 -12.66 6.25 -10.38
N LYS A 290 -13.43 5.92 -9.34
CA LYS A 290 -14.39 6.83 -8.68
C LYS A 290 -13.73 7.93 -7.85
N VAL A 291 -12.54 7.66 -7.33
CA VAL A 291 -11.77 8.64 -6.54
C VAL A 291 -10.82 9.48 -7.40
N GLY A 292 -10.91 9.34 -8.72
CA GLY A 292 -10.03 10.05 -9.63
C GLY A 292 -8.62 9.49 -9.59
N LEU A 293 -8.44 8.17 -9.64
CA LEU A 293 -7.16 7.54 -9.97
C LEU A 293 -7.16 6.90 -11.37
N GLY A 294 -8.27 6.95 -12.10
CA GLY A 294 -8.30 6.52 -13.51
C GLY A 294 -7.91 5.05 -13.69
N GLU A 295 -7.25 4.72 -14.79
CA GLU A 295 -6.92 3.34 -15.18
C GLU A 295 -5.56 2.86 -14.65
N SER A 296 -4.62 3.77 -14.40
CA SER A 296 -3.26 3.45 -13.94
C SER A 296 -2.90 4.03 -12.57
N GLY A 297 -3.68 5.00 -12.06
CA GLY A 297 -3.31 5.70 -10.85
C GLY A 297 -3.33 4.81 -9.60
N GLU A 298 -2.33 4.97 -8.75
CA GLU A 298 -2.16 4.18 -7.54
C GLU A 298 -1.82 5.11 -6.38
N THR A 299 -2.20 4.71 -5.17
CA THR A 299 -1.67 5.32 -3.95
C THR A 299 -1.10 4.23 -3.07
N TYR A 300 0.08 4.50 -2.51
CA TYR A 300 0.76 3.53 -1.68
C TYR A 300 1.57 4.19 -0.56
N ILE A 301 1.77 3.43 0.51
CA ILE A 301 2.61 3.80 1.64
C ILE A 301 3.89 2.94 1.58
N VAL A 302 5.03 3.56 1.84
CA VAL A 302 6.33 2.89 1.92
C VAL A 302 6.90 3.11 3.32
N GLY A 303 7.36 2.04 3.97
CA GLY A 303 8.05 2.13 5.26
C GLY A 303 9.53 2.49 5.13
N HIS A 304 10.21 2.59 6.26
CA HIS A 304 11.66 2.91 6.29
C HIS A 304 12.51 1.87 5.53
N ASP A 305 12.10 0.61 5.56
CA ASP A 305 12.74 -0.51 4.87
C ASP A 305 12.52 -0.50 3.34
N LEU A 306 11.88 0.54 2.81
CA LEU A 306 11.54 0.72 1.39
C LEU A 306 10.51 -0.30 0.87
N THR A 307 9.77 -1.00 1.73
CA THR A 307 8.71 -1.92 1.28
C THR A 307 7.30 -1.34 1.46
N LEU A 308 6.35 -1.87 0.69
CA LEU A 308 4.96 -1.41 0.74
C LEU A 308 4.28 -1.67 2.09
N ARG A 309 3.33 -0.81 2.47
CA ARG A 309 2.45 -0.96 3.67
C ARG A 309 0.98 -1.10 3.32
N ASN A 310 0.66 -1.24 2.03
CA ASN A 310 -0.66 -1.61 1.55
C ASN A 310 -0.54 -2.47 0.28
N GLN A 311 -1.65 -3.07 -0.12
CA GLN A 311 -1.73 -3.80 -1.39
C GLN A 311 -1.53 -2.88 -2.58
N SER A 312 -0.71 -3.32 -3.52
CA SER A 312 -0.60 -2.70 -4.84
C SER A 312 -1.88 -2.92 -5.65
N ARG A 313 -2.34 -1.86 -6.32
CA ARG A 313 -3.44 -1.91 -7.29
C ARG A 313 -3.19 -2.97 -8.35
N PHE A 314 -1.97 -3.04 -8.88
CA PHE A 314 -1.62 -3.93 -9.99
C PHE A 314 -1.63 -5.40 -9.59
N LEU A 315 -1.32 -5.74 -8.33
CA LEU A 315 -1.51 -7.11 -7.83
C LEU A 315 -3.00 -7.47 -7.80
N ILE A 316 -3.86 -6.54 -7.38
CA ILE A 316 -5.31 -6.75 -7.24
C ILE A 316 -5.98 -6.88 -8.61
N GLU A 317 -5.75 -5.93 -9.52
CA GLU A 317 -6.43 -5.88 -10.82
C GLU A 317 -5.94 -6.99 -11.77
N ASP A 318 -4.63 -7.26 -11.79
CA ASP A 318 -4.06 -8.29 -12.66
C ASP A 318 -2.84 -8.97 -12.05
N ARG A 319 -3.10 -9.86 -11.10
CA ARG A 319 -2.08 -10.68 -10.43
C ARG A 319 -1.11 -11.36 -11.40
N LYS A 320 -1.59 -11.86 -12.54
CA LYS A 320 -0.73 -12.62 -13.47
C LYS A 320 0.29 -11.70 -14.13
N HIS A 321 -0.15 -10.55 -14.64
CA HIS A 321 0.76 -9.58 -15.24
C HIS A 321 1.66 -8.93 -14.20
N TYR A 322 1.16 -8.66 -13.00
CA TYR A 322 1.98 -8.15 -11.90
C TYR A 322 3.13 -9.08 -11.54
N LEU A 323 2.87 -10.38 -11.34
CA LEU A 323 3.91 -11.36 -11.02
C LEU A 323 4.98 -11.47 -12.13
N LYS A 324 4.56 -11.38 -13.39
CA LYS A 324 5.47 -11.37 -14.55
C LYS A 324 6.31 -10.09 -14.60
N MET A 325 5.70 -8.94 -14.32
CA MET A 325 6.39 -7.64 -14.29
C MET A 325 7.46 -7.62 -13.20
N ILE A 326 7.14 -8.04 -11.97
CA ILE A 326 8.12 -8.04 -10.88
C ILE A 326 9.29 -9.02 -11.12
N GLU A 327 9.04 -10.11 -11.84
CA GLU A 327 10.07 -11.04 -12.31
C GLU A 327 11.00 -10.37 -13.35
N GLU A 328 10.44 -9.64 -14.32
CA GLU A 328 11.18 -8.94 -15.37
C GLU A 328 12.07 -7.80 -14.84
N ILE A 329 11.65 -7.11 -13.78
CA ILE A 329 12.45 -6.06 -13.11
C ILE A 329 13.45 -6.63 -12.09
N GLY A 330 13.52 -7.95 -11.92
CA GLY A 330 14.55 -8.62 -11.13
C GLY A 330 14.27 -8.77 -9.64
N VAL A 331 12.99 -8.78 -9.21
CA VAL A 331 12.64 -9.16 -7.83
C VAL A 331 13.03 -10.63 -7.60
N SER A 332 13.62 -10.92 -6.43
CA SER A 332 14.09 -12.28 -6.10
C SER A 332 12.97 -13.32 -6.13
N GLU A 333 13.26 -14.54 -6.57
CA GLU A 333 12.30 -15.66 -6.57
C GLU A 333 11.64 -15.90 -5.21
N ASP A 334 12.39 -15.81 -4.10
CA ASP A 334 11.86 -15.95 -2.74
C ASP A 334 10.73 -14.93 -2.45
N THR A 335 10.95 -13.67 -2.82
CA THR A 335 9.98 -12.59 -2.62
C THR A 335 8.75 -12.79 -3.51
N ILE A 336 8.94 -13.20 -4.76
CA ILE A 336 7.84 -13.52 -5.68
C ILE A 336 7.02 -14.70 -5.14
N ALA A 337 7.67 -15.72 -4.56
CA ALA A 337 7.02 -16.85 -3.92
C ALA A 337 6.19 -16.40 -2.70
N MET A 338 6.75 -15.57 -1.83
CA MET A 338 6.01 -15.01 -0.68
C MET A 338 4.81 -14.15 -1.13
N ILE A 339 4.98 -13.26 -2.11
CA ILE A 339 3.87 -12.46 -2.67
C ILE A 339 2.78 -13.38 -3.24
N ARG A 340 3.17 -14.48 -3.89
CA ARG A 340 2.23 -15.46 -4.43
C ARG A 340 1.51 -16.25 -3.32
N ASN A 341 2.22 -16.69 -2.29
CA ASN A 341 1.67 -17.50 -1.22
C ASN A 341 0.71 -16.68 -0.35
N PHE A 342 1.14 -15.48 0.07
CA PHE A 342 0.32 -14.59 0.88
C PHE A 342 -0.71 -13.79 0.07
N ASN A 343 -0.61 -13.80 -1.27
CA ASN A 343 -1.39 -12.93 -2.14
C ASN A 343 -1.32 -11.45 -1.68
N SER A 344 -0.12 -10.98 -1.34
CA SER A 344 0.10 -9.70 -0.67
C SER A 344 1.40 -9.05 -1.11
N THR A 345 1.42 -7.72 -1.26
CA THR A 345 2.66 -6.93 -1.46
C THR A 345 3.21 -6.30 -0.19
N VAL A 346 2.42 -6.28 0.89
CA VAL A 346 2.76 -5.62 2.16
C VAL A 346 4.01 -6.24 2.76
N GLY A 347 5.01 -5.41 3.08
CA GLY A 347 6.29 -5.84 3.64
C GLY A 347 7.19 -6.60 2.67
N LEU A 348 6.83 -6.71 1.39
CA LEU A 348 7.50 -7.57 0.41
C LEU A 348 7.96 -6.81 -0.84
N GLN A 349 7.06 -6.06 -1.47
CA GLN A 349 7.41 -5.28 -2.66
C GLN A 349 8.29 -4.09 -2.27
N THR A 350 9.52 -4.07 -2.77
CA THR A 350 10.43 -2.93 -2.58
C THR A 350 10.10 -1.81 -3.57
N VAL A 351 10.11 -0.57 -3.08
CA VAL A 351 9.77 0.66 -3.83
C VAL A 351 10.85 1.70 -3.60
N ARG A 352 11.96 1.55 -4.32
CA ARG A 352 13.10 2.47 -4.25
C ARG A 352 13.10 3.44 -5.44
N THR A 353 12.29 4.49 -5.34
CA THR A 353 12.14 5.52 -6.38
C THR A 353 12.69 6.86 -5.88
N GLU A 354 12.84 7.85 -6.78
CA GLU A 354 13.22 9.21 -6.37
C GLU A 354 12.24 9.77 -5.32
N GLY A 355 10.94 9.66 -5.56
CA GLY A 355 9.93 10.18 -4.63
C GLY A 355 9.96 9.51 -3.27
N THR A 356 10.17 8.19 -3.18
CA THR A 356 10.33 7.52 -1.88
C THR A 356 11.52 8.09 -1.11
N MET A 357 12.67 8.24 -1.77
CA MET A 357 13.90 8.73 -1.11
C MET A 357 13.76 10.18 -0.64
N HIS A 358 13.13 11.04 -1.45
CA HIS A 358 12.87 12.44 -1.07
C HIS A 358 11.81 12.55 0.03
N ALA A 359 10.75 11.74 -0.01
CA ALA A 359 9.76 11.75 1.06
C ALA A 359 10.37 11.28 2.39
N GLN A 360 11.26 10.29 2.37
CA GLN A 360 11.96 9.80 3.57
C GLN A 360 12.93 10.84 4.15
N SER A 361 13.48 11.75 3.34
CA SER A 361 14.25 12.90 3.84
C SER A 361 13.37 14.04 4.39
N GLY A 362 12.05 13.86 4.39
CA GLY A 362 11.06 14.80 4.90
C GLY A 362 10.50 15.77 3.85
N GLU A 363 10.82 15.58 2.56
CA GLU A 363 10.32 16.44 1.49
C GLU A 363 8.86 16.12 1.12
N THR A 364 8.10 17.15 0.78
CA THR A 364 6.77 17.04 0.19
C THR A 364 6.79 17.76 -1.15
N ASP A 365 6.60 17.03 -2.24
CA ASP A 365 6.77 17.58 -3.58
C ASP A 365 6.02 16.75 -4.63
N THR A 366 6.07 17.20 -5.89
CA THR A 366 5.52 16.51 -7.06
C THR A 366 6.56 16.46 -8.18
N ARG A 367 6.79 15.29 -8.79
CA ARG A 367 7.79 15.12 -9.86
C ARG A 367 7.37 14.04 -10.86
N ILE A 368 8.01 14.06 -12.04
CA ILE A 368 7.93 12.98 -13.03
C ILE A 368 9.19 12.14 -12.94
N TYR A 369 9.06 10.84 -12.75
CA TYR A 369 10.17 9.89 -12.70
C TYR A 369 9.66 8.46 -12.96
N GLU A 370 10.55 7.48 -13.07
CA GLU A 370 10.19 6.07 -13.19
C GLU A 370 9.81 5.46 -11.83
N ASP A 371 8.63 4.86 -11.73
CA ASP A 371 8.18 4.18 -10.52
C ASP A 371 8.87 2.81 -10.31
N TYR A 372 8.41 2.06 -9.30
CA TYR A 372 8.98 0.74 -9.01
C TYR A 372 8.71 -0.31 -10.09
N ARG A 373 7.82 -0.05 -11.05
CA ARG A 373 7.55 -0.89 -12.22
C ARG A 373 8.45 -0.51 -13.41
N GLY A 374 9.24 0.56 -13.30
CA GLY A 374 10.01 1.13 -14.39
C GLY A 374 9.17 1.93 -15.39
N VAL A 375 7.98 2.39 -14.97
CA VAL A 375 7.07 3.18 -15.81
C VAL A 375 7.20 4.66 -15.44
N SER A 376 7.28 5.55 -16.43
CA SER A 376 7.27 7.00 -16.19
C SER A 376 5.92 7.43 -15.62
N VAL A 377 5.92 8.00 -14.43
CA VAL A 377 4.71 8.45 -13.72
C VAL A 377 4.82 9.91 -13.32
N LEU A 378 3.67 10.59 -13.25
CA LEU A 378 3.54 11.78 -12.41
C LEU A 378 3.31 11.29 -10.99
N SER A 379 4.11 11.76 -10.04
CA SER A 379 3.99 11.40 -8.64
C SER A 379 3.85 12.63 -7.74
N ALA A 380 3.00 12.51 -6.72
CA ALA A 380 2.98 13.38 -5.56
C ALA A 380 3.36 12.55 -4.32
N TYR A 381 4.24 13.07 -3.46
CA TYR A 381 4.72 12.34 -2.28
C TYR A 381 4.89 13.23 -1.05
N LYS A 382 4.79 12.64 0.16
CA LYS A 382 5.09 13.29 1.46
C LYS A 382 5.43 12.26 2.54
N PRO A 383 6.14 12.65 3.62
CA PRO A 383 6.12 11.91 4.88
C PRO A 383 4.74 11.94 5.55
N LEU A 384 4.38 10.86 6.24
CA LEU A 384 3.20 10.79 7.10
C LEU A 384 3.56 11.20 8.54
N ALA A 385 2.63 11.85 9.23
CA ALA A 385 2.80 12.27 10.62
C ALA A 385 2.29 11.20 11.60
N ILE A 386 2.91 10.01 11.60
CA ILE A 386 2.52 8.91 12.49
C ILE A 386 3.62 8.67 13.53
N GLU A 387 3.29 8.88 14.81
CA GLU A 387 4.27 8.72 15.89
C GLU A 387 4.77 7.27 15.99
N GLY A 388 6.09 7.08 15.86
CA GLY A 388 6.75 5.78 15.93
C GLY A 388 6.87 5.05 14.59
N LEU A 389 6.39 5.62 13.48
CA LEU A 389 6.48 5.02 12.15
C LEU A 389 7.01 6.04 11.14
N ASP A 390 8.14 5.73 10.51
CA ASP A 390 8.76 6.56 9.46
C ASP A 390 8.18 6.20 8.08
N TRP A 391 6.88 6.44 7.93
CA TRP A 391 6.15 6.11 6.70
C TRP A 391 6.07 7.31 5.77
N VAL A 392 6.12 7.02 4.47
CA VAL A 392 5.88 7.99 3.40
C VAL A 392 4.73 7.53 2.53
N ILE A 393 3.98 8.47 1.97
CA ILE A 393 2.83 8.20 1.12
C ILE A 393 3.03 8.82 -0.25
N LEU A 394 2.66 8.07 -1.28
CA LEU A 394 2.77 8.45 -2.68
C LEU A 394 1.41 8.29 -3.38
N SER A 395 1.18 9.13 -4.39
CA SER A 395 0.08 9.03 -5.33
C SER A 395 0.65 9.22 -6.73
N ASP A 396 0.51 8.19 -7.55
CA ASP A 396 1.13 8.09 -8.86
C ASP A 396 0.07 7.89 -9.94
N ILE A 397 0.38 8.28 -11.18
CA ILE A 397 -0.38 7.95 -12.39
C ILE A 397 0.59 7.88 -13.58
N ASP A 398 0.35 6.95 -14.50
CA ASP A 398 1.20 6.81 -15.69
C ASP A 398 1.21 8.12 -16.51
N GLU A 399 2.39 8.53 -16.96
CA GLU A 399 2.56 9.76 -17.75
C GLU A 399 1.71 9.72 -19.04
N ASP A 400 1.62 8.55 -19.67
CA ASP A 400 0.83 8.33 -20.87
C ASP A 400 -0.68 8.56 -20.62
N GLU A 401 -1.21 8.13 -19.48
CA GLU A 401 -2.62 8.40 -19.12
C GLU A 401 -2.83 9.88 -18.79
N ALA A 402 -1.94 10.46 -17.97
CA ALA A 402 -2.04 11.87 -17.57
C ALA A 402 -2.03 12.83 -18.77
N PHE A 403 -1.29 12.49 -19.83
CA PHE A 403 -1.18 13.30 -21.04
C PHE A 403 -1.96 12.78 -22.25
N ALA A 404 -2.82 11.76 -22.09
CA ALA A 404 -3.61 11.19 -23.19
C ALA A 404 -4.41 12.26 -23.96
N ALA A 405 -5.04 13.21 -23.24
CA ALA A 405 -5.77 14.32 -23.86
C ALA A 405 -4.88 15.30 -24.65
N VAL A 406 -3.60 15.48 -24.26
CA VAL A 406 -2.62 16.26 -25.02
C VAL A 406 -2.30 15.58 -26.34
N GLY A 407 -2.21 14.24 -26.36
CA GLY A 407 -2.04 13.44 -27.57
C GLY A 407 -3.18 13.68 -28.57
N HIS A 408 -4.43 13.63 -28.11
CA HIS A 408 -5.60 13.91 -28.96
C HIS A 408 -5.64 15.36 -29.47
N LEU A 409 -5.22 16.32 -28.65
CA LEU A 409 -5.11 17.72 -29.07
C LEU A 409 -4.06 17.88 -30.18
N ARG A 410 -2.89 17.27 -30.03
CA ARG A 410 -1.84 17.25 -31.06
C ARG A 410 -2.39 16.70 -32.38
N ASP A 411 -3.06 15.56 -32.33
CA ASP A 411 -3.58 14.90 -33.54
C ASP A 411 -4.66 15.77 -34.21
N SER A 412 -5.49 16.46 -33.42
CA SER A 412 -6.47 17.43 -33.93
C SER A 412 -5.80 18.65 -34.58
N ILE A 413 -4.75 19.20 -33.97
CA ILE A 413 -3.97 20.32 -34.53
C ILE A 413 -3.35 19.89 -35.87
N VAL A 414 -2.75 18.71 -35.94
CA VAL A 414 -2.16 18.17 -37.18
C VAL A 414 -3.22 17.96 -38.26
N PHE A 415 -4.38 17.40 -37.91
CA PHE A 415 -5.47 17.20 -38.84
C PHE A 415 -6.00 18.52 -39.43
N VAL A 416 -6.27 19.51 -38.57
CA VAL A 416 -6.68 20.86 -39.00
C VAL A 416 -5.61 21.51 -39.86
N PHE A 417 -4.32 21.34 -39.49
CA PHE A 417 -3.20 21.87 -40.26
C PHE A 417 -3.14 21.29 -41.68
N VAL A 418 -3.32 19.97 -41.84
CA VAL A 418 -3.35 19.31 -43.15
C VAL A 418 -4.52 19.82 -44.00
N ILE A 419 -5.71 19.95 -43.42
CA ILE A 419 -6.88 20.52 -44.12
C ILE A 419 -6.59 21.95 -44.58
N LEU A 420 -6.00 22.77 -43.72
CA LEU A 420 -5.76 24.18 -44.00
C LEU A 420 -4.70 24.35 -45.09
N ILE A 421 -3.68 23.50 -45.14
CA ILE A 421 -2.72 23.42 -46.26
C ILE A 421 -3.45 23.12 -47.58
N LEU A 422 -4.35 22.13 -47.60
CA LEU A 422 -5.12 21.79 -48.80
C LEU A 422 -5.99 22.97 -49.26
N VAL A 423 -6.66 23.65 -48.32
CA VAL A 423 -7.48 24.83 -48.61
C VAL A 423 -6.62 25.97 -49.18
N ILE A 424 -5.45 26.24 -48.61
CA ILE A 424 -4.53 27.28 -49.12
C ILE A 424 -4.09 26.96 -50.55
N ILE A 425 -3.77 25.70 -50.85
CA ILE A 425 -3.38 25.26 -52.20
C ILE A 425 -4.54 25.50 -53.19
N ILE A 426 -5.77 25.09 -52.83
CA ILE A 426 -6.96 25.26 -53.67
C ILE A 426 -7.26 26.74 -53.90
N VAL A 427 -7.32 27.56 -52.84
CA VAL A 427 -7.60 29.00 -52.94
C VAL A 427 -6.51 29.69 -53.74
N SER A 428 -5.24 29.35 -53.50
CA SER A 428 -4.11 29.88 -54.26
C SER A 428 -4.20 29.54 -55.75
N PHE A 429 -4.62 28.33 -56.09
CA PHE A 429 -4.85 27.91 -57.46
C PHE A 429 -5.99 28.70 -58.12
N LEU A 430 -7.13 28.84 -57.44
CA LEU A 430 -8.28 29.62 -57.91
C LEU A 430 -7.90 31.09 -58.11
N PHE A 431 -7.22 31.71 -57.15
CA PHE A 431 -6.80 33.11 -57.23
C PHE A 431 -5.76 33.34 -58.34
N SER A 432 -4.79 32.44 -58.47
CA SER A 432 -3.80 32.45 -59.56
C SER A 432 -4.48 32.36 -60.92
N SER A 433 -5.49 31.49 -61.08
CA SER A 433 -6.22 31.35 -62.33
C SER A 433 -7.20 32.51 -62.63
N GLY A 434 -7.84 33.08 -61.61
CA GLY A 434 -8.83 34.14 -61.74
C GLY A 434 -8.25 35.53 -62.04
N ILE A 435 -7.11 35.89 -61.46
CA ILE A 435 -6.51 37.23 -61.61
C ILE A 435 -5.32 37.22 -62.58
N THR A 436 -4.46 36.20 -62.51
CA THR A 436 -3.24 36.19 -63.34
C THR A 436 -3.55 36.01 -64.82
N LYS A 437 -4.61 35.25 -65.18
CA LYS A 437 -5.02 35.07 -66.57
C LYS A 437 -5.47 36.39 -67.24
N PRO A 438 -6.42 37.16 -66.70
CA PRO A 438 -6.84 38.42 -67.30
C PRO A 438 -5.73 39.48 -67.32
N ILE A 439 -4.88 39.57 -66.29
CA ILE A 439 -3.73 40.49 -66.33
C ILE A 439 -2.77 40.13 -67.46
N LYS A 440 -2.46 38.85 -67.66
CA LYS A 440 -1.65 38.41 -68.80
C LYS A 440 -2.30 38.72 -70.15
N ALA A 441 -3.62 38.57 -70.26
CA ALA A 441 -4.36 38.92 -71.46
C ALA A 441 -4.23 40.43 -71.75
N LEU A 442 -4.49 41.29 -70.77
CA LEU A 442 -4.34 42.75 -70.91
C LEU A 442 -2.90 43.18 -71.23
N THR A 443 -1.90 42.52 -70.63
CA THR A 443 -0.49 42.79 -70.92
C THR A 443 -0.13 42.37 -72.34
N LYS A 444 -0.69 41.24 -72.82
CA LYS A 444 -0.50 40.77 -74.20
C LYS A 444 -1.17 41.70 -75.20
N SER A 445 -2.43 42.07 -74.98
CA SER A 445 -3.16 43.02 -75.83
C SER A 445 -2.48 44.39 -75.87
N SER A 446 -1.99 44.90 -74.73
CA SER A 446 -1.21 46.16 -74.72
C SER A 446 0.10 46.06 -75.52
N LYS A 447 0.79 44.91 -75.48
CA LYS A 447 2.01 44.67 -76.28
C LYS A 447 1.72 44.56 -77.77
N GLU A 448 0.62 43.90 -78.14
CA GLU A 448 0.16 43.79 -79.53
C GLU A 448 -0.25 45.16 -80.09
N LEU A 449 -0.92 45.99 -79.27
CA LEU A 449 -1.25 47.39 -79.61
C LEU A 449 0.01 48.25 -79.81
N ALA A 450 0.98 48.15 -78.89
CA ALA A 450 2.25 48.88 -78.97
C ALA A 450 3.15 48.42 -80.15
N GLY A 451 2.95 47.20 -80.65
CA GLY A 451 3.62 46.65 -81.82
C GLY A 451 2.98 47.03 -83.17
N GLY A 452 1.92 47.84 -83.16
CA GLY A 452 1.26 48.35 -84.37
C GLY A 452 0.13 47.48 -84.91
N ASN A 453 -0.33 46.47 -84.18
CA ASN A 453 -1.50 45.68 -84.57
C ASN A 453 -2.78 46.26 -83.91
N LEU A 454 -3.56 47.01 -84.68
CA LEU A 454 -4.74 47.75 -84.21
C LEU A 454 -6.03 46.91 -84.19
N ASP A 455 -6.00 45.65 -84.65
CA ASP A 455 -7.17 44.74 -84.67
C ASP A 455 -7.26 43.83 -83.43
N ALA A 456 -6.45 44.06 -82.40
CA ALA A 456 -6.48 43.25 -81.19
C ALA A 456 -7.75 43.51 -80.36
N LYS A 457 -8.64 42.50 -80.25
CA LYS A 457 -9.80 42.51 -79.34
C LYS A 457 -9.42 42.24 -77.89
#